data_AF-A0A662EKN6-F1
#
_entry.id   AF-A0A662EKN6-F1
#
_cell.length_a   1.000
_cell.length_b   1.000
_cell.length_c   1.000
_cell.angle_alpha   90.00
_cell.angle_beta   90.00
_cell.angle_gamma   90.00
#
_symmetry.space_group_name_H-M   'P 1'
#
loop_
_entity.id
_entity.type
_entity.pdbx_description
1 polymer ?
#
loop_
_entity_poly.entity_id
_entity_poly.type
_entity_poly.pdbx_seq_one_letter_code
_entity_poly.pdbx_strand_id
1 'polypeptide(L)'
;MADKLNPFAIAQRQLDEAAKVLKLDPGTHELLRWPMREFHVRFPVKMDDGTVKVFEGFRVQYNNARGPTKGGIRFHPEETFDTVRALAAWMTWKTAVMDLPLGGGKGGVVCNPKEMSEGELERLSRGYIRALAHYIGPDIDVPAPDVYTNPQIMAWMMDEYEKIVGRSAPGVITGKPLPLGGSAGRGDATARGGVYVVREAAKVLGIELKGATCA
;
A
#
# COMPACT_ATOMS: atom_id res chain seq x y z
N MET A 1 11.63 -29.38 -2.64
CA MET A 1 11.63 -27.90 -2.60
C MET A 1 10.22 -27.49 -2.26
N ALA A 2 9.98 -26.88 -1.10
CA ALA A 2 8.62 -26.45 -0.74
C ALA A 2 8.18 -25.38 -1.75
N ASP A 3 7.04 -25.58 -2.40
CA ASP A 3 6.41 -24.57 -3.26
C ASP A 3 6.30 -23.27 -2.46
N LYS A 4 7.06 -22.25 -2.84
CA LYS A 4 6.92 -20.93 -2.22
C LYS A 4 5.53 -20.42 -2.57
N LEU A 5 4.68 -20.35 -1.56
CA LEU A 5 3.33 -19.81 -1.64
C LEU A 5 3.36 -18.44 -2.33
N ASN A 6 2.79 -18.33 -3.53
CA ASN A 6 2.71 -17.07 -4.27
C ASN A 6 1.48 -16.26 -3.81
N PRO A 7 1.65 -15.09 -3.16
CA PRO A 7 0.52 -14.30 -2.67
C PRO A 7 -0.43 -13.86 -3.77
N PHE A 8 0.06 -13.60 -4.97
CA PHE A 8 -0.77 -13.13 -6.07
C PHE A 8 -1.67 -14.24 -6.62
N ALA A 9 -1.14 -15.46 -6.71
CA ALA A 9 -1.96 -16.63 -7.07
C ALA A 9 -3.08 -16.88 -6.04
N ILE A 10 -2.86 -16.58 -4.76
CA ILE A 10 -3.93 -16.62 -3.74
C ILE A 10 -4.99 -15.56 -4.02
N ALA A 11 -4.57 -14.31 -4.25
CA ALA A 11 -5.50 -13.21 -4.52
C ALA A 11 -6.34 -13.49 -5.77
N GLN A 12 -5.75 -14.07 -6.82
CA GLN A 12 -6.48 -14.48 -8.02
C GLN A 12 -7.49 -15.60 -7.74
N ARG A 13 -7.14 -16.63 -6.96
CA ARG A 13 -8.09 -17.68 -6.59
C ARG A 13 -9.29 -17.14 -5.82
N GLN A 14 -9.07 -16.19 -4.90
CA GLN A 14 -10.16 -15.54 -4.16
C GLN A 14 -11.08 -14.75 -5.09
N LEU A 15 -10.53 -14.05 -6.09
CA LEU A 15 -11.33 -13.41 -7.12
C LEU A 15 -12.11 -14.43 -7.94
N ASP A 16 -11.48 -15.53 -8.37
CA ASP A 16 -12.12 -16.57 -9.17
C ASP A 16 -13.33 -17.19 -8.43
N GLU A 17 -13.24 -17.36 -7.12
CA GLU A 17 -14.36 -17.79 -6.26
C GLU A 17 -15.48 -16.75 -6.20
N ALA A 18 -15.14 -15.48 -5.95
CA ALA A 18 -16.11 -14.39 -5.89
C ALA A 18 -16.81 -14.17 -7.25
N ALA A 19 -16.07 -14.25 -8.36
CA ALA A 19 -16.58 -14.07 -9.72
C ALA A 19 -17.64 -15.12 -10.07
N LYS A 20 -17.48 -16.37 -9.60
CA LYS A 20 -18.49 -17.43 -9.77
C LYS A 20 -19.78 -17.12 -9.02
N VAL A 21 -19.68 -16.63 -7.78
CA VAL A 21 -20.85 -16.25 -6.97
C VAL A 21 -21.60 -15.08 -7.62
N LEU A 22 -20.86 -14.09 -8.12
CA LEU A 22 -21.41 -12.90 -8.78
C LEU A 22 -21.86 -13.16 -10.23
N LYS A 23 -21.52 -14.31 -10.82
CA LYS A 23 -21.74 -14.64 -12.23
C LYS A 23 -21.20 -13.57 -13.18
N LEU A 24 -19.97 -13.11 -12.92
CA LEU A 24 -19.31 -12.13 -13.78
C LEU A 24 -19.14 -12.68 -15.19
N ASP A 25 -19.28 -11.82 -16.19
CA ASP A 25 -18.93 -12.19 -17.56
C ASP A 25 -17.41 -12.44 -17.67
N PRO A 26 -16.97 -13.24 -18.65
CA PRO A 26 -15.56 -13.60 -18.79
C PRO A 26 -14.62 -12.40 -18.98
N GLY A 27 -15.09 -11.33 -19.64
CA GLY A 27 -14.29 -10.14 -19.91
C GLY A 27 -14.04 -9.34 -18.63
N THR A 28 -15.09 -9.11 -17.83
CA THR A 28 -14.96 -8.45 -16.52
C THR A 28 -14.10 -9.28 -15.57
N HIS A 29 -14.29 -10.60 -15.53
CA HIS A 29 -13.47 -11.48 -14.69
C HIS A 29 -11.98 -11.39 -15.06
N GLU A 30 -11.64 -11.50 -16.35
CA GLU A 30 -10.25 -11.41 -16.80
C GLU A 30 -9.64 -10.03 -16.48
N LEU A 31 -10.39 -8.94 -16.72
CA LEU A 31 -9.94 -7.59 -16.38
C LEU A 31 -9.62 -7.43 -14.90
N LEU A 32 -10.46 -7.98 -14.01
CA LEU A 32 -10.26 -7.90 -12.57
C LEU A 32 -9.12 -8.81 -12.07
N ARG A 33 -8.72 -9.80 -12.87
CA ARG A 33 -7.70 -10.79 -12.53
C ARG A 33 -6.26 -10.25 -12.64
N TRP A 34 -6.09 -9.12 -13.34
CA TRP A 34 -4.78 -8.51 -13.58
C TRP A 34 -4.76 -7.02 -13.23
N PRO A 35 -3.61 -6.49 -12.78
CA PRO A 35 -3.45 -5.07 -12.55
C PRO A 35 -3.41 -4.27 -13.85
N MET A 36 -3.94 -3.04 -13.82
CA MET A 36 -3.93 -2.13 -14.97
C MET A 36 -2.54 -1.60 -15.31
N ARG A 37 -1.71 -1.30 -14.30
CA ARG A 37 -0.34 -0.81 -14.49
C ARG A 37 0.57 -1.32 -13.40
N GLU A 38 1.80 -1.61 -13.81
CA GLU A 38 2.84 -2.06 -12.90
C GLU A 38 4.16 -1.39 -13.25
N PHE A 39 4.85 -0.90 -12.22
CA PHE A 39 6.10 -0.19 -12.32
C PHE A 39 7.15 -0.97 -11.54
N HIS A 40 8.22 -1.34 -12.22
CA HIS A 40 9.44 -1.87 -11.61
C HIS A 40 10.55 -0.86 -11.89
N VAL A 41 11.04 -0.25 -10.83
CA VAL A 41 12.06 0.80 -10.89
C VAL A 41 13.33 0.38 -10.16
N ARG A 42 14.46 0.88 -10.65
CA ARG A 42 15.74 0.81 -9.94
C ARG A 42 16.28 2.21 -9.77
N PHE A 43 16.80 2.52 -8.59
CA PHE A 43 17.32 3.84 -8.29
C PHE A 43 18.54 3.77 -7.37
N PRO A 44 19.59 4.57 -7.64
CA PRO A 44 20.78 4.61 -6.81
C PRO A 44 20.56 5.45 -5.54
N VAL A 45 21.15 5.00 -4.44
CA VAL A 45 21.20 5.71 -3.16
C VAL A 45 22.65 5.70 -2.68
N LYS A 46 23.16 6.89 -2.33
CA LYS A 46 24.46 7.01 -1.66
C LYS A 46 24.30 6.60 -0.20
N MET A 47 25.08 5.64 0.25
CA MET A 47 25.09 5.13 1.61
C MET A 47 26.00 6.00 2.50
N ASP A 48 25.88 5.87 3.83
CA ASP A 48 26.67 6.68 4.76
C ASP A 48 28.18 6.39 4.70
N ASP A 49 28.56 5.17 4.32
CA ASP A 49 29.96 4.78 4.07
C ASP A 49 30.53 5.35 2.74
N GLY A 50 29.73 6.12 2.00
CA GLY A 50 30.10 6.74 0.73
C GLY A 50 29.89 5.86 -0.50
N THR A 51 29.55 4.57 -0.34
CA THR A 51 29.22 3.68 -1.45
C THR A 51 27.87 4.05 -2.08
N VAL A 52 27.59 3.51 -3.27
CA VAL A 52 26.29 3.64 -3.92
C VAL A 52 25.65 2.27 -4.01
N LYS A 53 24.45 2.14 -3.44
CA LYS A 53 23.62 0.93 -3.56
C LYS A 53 22.43 1.22 -4.47
N VAL A 54 22.15 0.31 -5.40
CA VAL A 54 20.96 0.37 -6.26
C VAL A 54 19.86 -0.44 -5.60
N PHE A 55 18.72 0.20 -5.36
CA PHE A 55 17.55 -0.43 -4.76
C PHE A 55 16.51 -0.77 -5.81
N GLU A 56 15.78 -1.86 -5.58
CA GLU A 56 14.65 -2.29 -6.38
C GLU A 56 13.35 -1.81 -5.72
N GLY A 57 12.53 -1.11 -6.50
CA GLY A 57 11.25 -0.56 -6.06
C GLY A 57 10.12 -0.96 -7.00
N PHE A 58 8.92 -1.07 -6.44
CA PHE A 58 7.72 -1.51 -7.12
C PHE A 58 6.56 -0.57 -6.83
N ARG A 59 5.72 -0.32 -7.84
CA ARG A 59 4.39 0.27 -7.67
C ARG A 59 3.40 -0.43 -8.57
N VAL A 60 2.31 -0.93 -8.02
CA VAL A 60 1.20 -1.54 -8.76
C VAL A 60 -0.03 -0.67 -8.58
N GLN A 61 -0.64 -0.26 -9.69
CA GLN A 61 -1.94 0.40 -9.75
C GLN A 61 -2.91 -0.64 -10.31
N TYR A 62 -3.62 -1.32 -9.41
CA TYR A 62 -4.34 -2.54 -9.74
C TYR A 62 -5.61 -2.25 -10.53
N ASN A 63 -6.48 -1.40 -9.99
CA ASN A 63 -7.71 -0.99 -10.66
C ASN A 63 -8.14 0.39 -10.18
N ASN A 64 -8.53 1.27 -11.09
CA ASN A 64 -8.92 2.65 -10.81
C ASN A 64 -10.38 2.97 -11.18
N ALA A 65 -11.23 1.96 -11.42
CA ALA A 65 -12.60 2.16 -11.90
C ALA A 65 -13.47 2.99 -10.94
N ARG A 66 -13.17 2.96 -9.63
CA ARG A 66 -13.87 3.73 -8.59
C ARG A 66 -13.23 5.07 -8.24
N GLY A 67 -12.07 5.39 -8.80
CA GLY A 67 -11.29 6.58 -8.47
C GLY A 67 -9.78 6.34 -8.41
N PRO A 68 -8.99 7.32 -7.93
CA PRO A 68 -7.53 7.22 -7.83
C PRO A 68 -7.10 5.96 -7.06
N THR A 69 -6.00 5.33 -7.47
CA THR A 69 -5.53 4.14 -6.75
C THR A 69 -5.00 4.50 -5.37
N LYS A 70 -5.31 3.68 -4.38
CA LYS A 70 -4.89 3.89 -2.99
C LYS A 70 -4.14 2.69 -2.46
N GLY A 71 -2.97 2.94 -1.87
CA GLY A 71 -2.38 1.96 -0.95
C GLY A 71 -0.93 2.21 -0.59
N GLY A 72 -0.51 1.49 0.46
CA GLY A 72 0.73 1.75 1.17
C GLY A 72 2.00 1.38 0.41
N ILE A 73 3.13 1.86 0.93
CA ILE A 73 4.49 1.51 0.48
C ILE A 73 5.16 0.71 1.59
N ARG A 74 5.58 -0.51 1.28
CA ARG A 74 6.25 -1.41 2.22
C ARG A 74 7.75 -1.41 1.99
N PHE A 75 8.52 -1.33 3.08
CA PHE A 75 9.97 -1.53 3.03
C PHE A 75 10.29 -2.87 3.67
N HIS A 76 10.80 -3.84 2.91
CA HIS A 76 11.05 -5.18 3.43
C HIS A 76 12.11 -5.94 2.63
N PRO A 77 13.00 -6.72 3.28
CA PRO A 77 14.09 -7.40 2.57
C PRO A 77 13.59 -8.51 1.64
N GLU A 78 12.46 -9.11 1.97
CA GLU A 78 11.80 -10.16 1.17
C GLU A 78 10.63 -9.61 0.33
N GLU A 79 10.60 -8.30 0.07
CA GLU A 79 9.56 -7.76 -0.80
C GLU A 79 9.70 -8.34 -2.22
N THR A 80 8.57 -8.69 -2.83
CA THR A 80 8.54 -9.21 -4.20
C THR A 80 7.44 -8.55 -5.01
N PHE A 81 7.59 -8.56 -6.32
CA PHE A 81 6.58 -8.01 -7.21
C PHE A 81 5.19 -8.66 -7.03
N ASP A 82 5.16 -9.99 -6.86
CA ASP A 82 3.90 -10.72 -6.64
C ASP A 82 3.27 -10.41 -5.28
N THR A 83 4.07 -10.17 -4.23
CA THR A 83 3.56 -9.66 -2.95
C THR A 83 2.88 -8.30 -3.16
N VAL A 84 3.49 -7.38 -3.91
CA VAL A 84 2.94 -6.05 -4.18
C VAL A 84 1.65 -6.14 -5.02
N ARG A 85 1.61 -7.01 -6.04
CA ARG A 85 0.40 -7.30 -6.83
C ARG A 85 -0.75 -7.77 -5.96
N ALA A 86 -0.52 -8.79 -5.11
CA ALA A 86 -1.54 -9.34 -4.22
C ALA A 86 -2.11 -8.28 -3.28
N LEU A 87 -1.23 -7.49 -2.66
CA LEU A 87 -1.63 -6.42 -1.76
C LEU A 87 -2.40 -5.31 -2.49
N ALA A 88 -2.04 -4.99 -3.74
CA ALA A 88 -2.77 -4.01 -4.55
C ALA A 88 -4.17 -4.51 -4.96
N ALA A 89 -4.30 -5.80 -5.26
CA ALA A 89 -5.59 -6.45 -5.49
C ALA A 89 -6.48 -6.34 -4.24
N TRP A 90 -5.97 -6.73 -3.06
CA TRP A 90 -6.72 -6.59 -1.81
C TRP A 90 -7.06 -5.15 -1.45
N MET A 91 -6.23 -4.17 -1.81
CA MET A 91 -6.59 -2.76 -1.66
C MET A 91 -7.80 -2.39 -2.53
N THR A 92 -7.88 -2.91 -3.76
CA THR A 92 -9.04 -2.69 -4.66
C THR A 92 -10.32 -3.22 -4.02
N TRP A 93 -10.28 -4.44 -3.50
CA TRP A 93 -11.45 -5.06 -2.88
C TRP A 93 -11.82 -4.36 -1.58
N LYS A 94 -10.83 -4.02 -0.75
CA LYS A 94 -11.04 -3.32 0.52
C LYS A 94 -11.70 -1.96 0.32
N THR A 95 -11.22 -1.15 -0.62
CA THR A 95 -11.83 0.18 -0.87
C THR A 95 -13.23 0.04 -1.44
N ALA A 96 -13.47 -0.95 -2.30
CA ALA A 96 -14.80 -1.21 -2.85
C ALA A 96 -15.80 -1.68 -1.78
N VAL A 97 -15.42 -2.61 -0.90
CA VAL A 97 -16.28 -3.11 0.20
C VAL A 97 -16.59 -2.01 1.22
N MET A 98 -15.64 -1.12 1.48
CA MET A 98 -15.84 0.03 2.38
C MET A 98 -16.52 1.23 1.70
N ASP A 99 -16.98 1.06 0.46
CA ASP A 99 -17.63 2.07 -0.37
C ASP A 99 -16.85 3.39 -0.51
N LEU A 100 -15.52 3.29 -0.59
CA LEU A 100 -14.66 4.45 -0.80
C LEU A 100 -14.53 4.75 -2.31
N PRO A 101 -14.49 6.03 -2.73
CA PRO A 101 -14.29 6.43 -4.13
C PRO A 101 -12.81 6.31 -4.53
N LEU A 102 -12.24 5.11 -4.33
CA LEU A 102 -10.82 4.82 -4.49
C LEU A 102 -10.63 3.46 -5.15
N GLY A 103 -9.67 3.41 -6.07
CA GLY A 103 -9.11 2.18 -6.58
C GLY A 103 -8.10 1.54 -5.63
N GLY A 104 -7.47 0.44 -6.06
CA GLY A 104 -6.43 -0.25 -5.31
C GLY A 104 -5.04 -0.05 -5.91
N GLY A 105 -4.08 0.24 -5.04
CA GLY A 105 -2.66 0.26 -5.41
C GLY A 105 -1.79 -0.24 -4.28
N LYS A 106 -0.51 -0.51 -4.56
CA LYS A 106 0.49 -0.83 -3.53
C LYS A 106 1.88 -0.54 -4.07
N GLY A 107 2.80 -0.16 -3.19
CA GLY A 107 4.21 -0.06 -3.50
C GLY A 107 5.07 -0.87 -2.55
N GLY A 108 6.31 -1.10 -2.95
CA GLY A 108 7.29 -1.86 -2.18
C GLY A 108 8.72 -1.44 -2.53
N VAL A 109 9.63 -1.54 -1.58
CA VAL A 109 11.08 -1.42 -1.83
C VAL A 109 11.79 -2.58 -1.16
N VAL A 110 12.66 -3.24 -1.91
CA VAL A 110 13.48 -4.35 -1.41
C VAL A 110 14.63 -3.78 -0.58
N CYS A 111 14.42 -3.62 0.72
CA CYS A 111 15.41 -3.10 1.66
C CYS A 111 15.17 -3.62 3.09
N ASN A 112 16.19 -3.60 3.93
CA ASN A 112 16.04 -3.82 5.37
C ASN A 112 16.19 -2.50 6.13
N PRO A 113 15.09 -1.82 6.51
CA PRO A 113 15.17 -0.54 7.21
C PRO A 113 15.89 -0.60 8.56
N LYS A 114 16.00 -1.79 9.18
CA LYS A 114 16.65 -1.96 10.48
C LYS A 114 18.18 -1.88 10.39
N GLU A 115 18.75 -2.04 9.20
CA GLU A 115 20.18 -1.95 8.93
C GLU A 115 20.58 -0.60 8.33
N MET A 116 19.64 0.34 8.22
CA MET A 116 19.84 1.63 7.56
C MET A 116 19.76 2.76 8.58
N SER A 117 20.58 3.78 8.38
CA SER A 117 20.47 5.02 9.15
C SER A 117 19.24 5.82 8.75
N GLU A 118 18.84 6.79 9.58
CA GLU A 118 17.76 7.70 9.24
C GLU A 118 18.04 8.49 7.95
N GLY A 119 19.29 8.93 7.76
CA GLY A 119 19.71 9.64 6.54
C GLY A 119 19.66 8.75 5.30
N GLU A 120 20.00 7.48 5.41
CA GLU A 120 19.88 6.51 4.32
C GLU A 120 18.41 6.24 3.97
N LEU A 121 17.54 6.13 4.98
CA LEU A 121 16.09 5.96 4.79
C LEU A 121 15.46 7.18 4.11
N GLU A 122 15.89 8.39 4.46
CA GLU A 122 15.45 9.60 3.77
C GLU A 122 15.87 9.57 2.29
N ARG A 123 17.15 9.33 2.00
CA ARG A 123 17.66 9.28 0.62
C ARG A 123 17.00 8.18 -0.21
N LEU A 124 16.73 7.01 0.40
CA LEU A 124 15.96 5.93 -0.20
C LEU A 124 14.54 6.37 -0.54
N SER A 125 13.83 6.97 0.42
CA SER A 125 12.45 7.41 0.27
C SER A 125 12.31 8.45 -0.84
N ARG A 126 13.24 9.41 -0.90
CA ARG A 126 13.30 10.42 -1.96
C ARG A 126 13.66 9.80 -3.32
N GLY A 127 14.59 8.86 -3.35
CA GLY A 127 14.95 8.11 -4.57
C GLY A 127 13.77 7.37 -5.18
N TYR A 128 12.98 6.70 -4.34
CA TYR A 128 11.76 6.02 -4.76
C TYR A 128 10.74 6.98 -5.38
N ILE A 129 10.53 8.16 -4.77
CA ILE A 129 9.60 9.17 -5.31
C ILE A 129 10.10 9.74 -6.62
N ARG A 130 11.39 10.07 -6.76
CA ARG A 130 11.96 10.52 -8.03
C ARG A 130 11.70 9.55 -9.18
N ALA A 131 11.73 8.25 -8.90
CA ALA A 131 11.46 7.22 -9.92
C ALA A 131 9.97 7.12 -10.33
N LEU A 132 9.04 7.63 -9.52
CA LEU A 132 7.60 7.40 -9.68
C LEU A 132 6.75 8.67 -9.72
N ALA A 133 7.32 9.86 -9.52
CA ALA A 133 6.59 11.11 -9.34
C ALA A 133 5.59 11.40 -10.47
N HIS A 134 5.90 11.06 -11.72
CA HIS A 134 5.02 11.29 -12.86
C HIS A 134 3.82 10.33 -12.93
N TYR A 135 3.81 9.28 -12.11
CA TYR A 135 2.77 8.25 -12.09
C TYR A 135 1.91 8.30 -10.82
N ILE A 136 2.26 9.17 -9.87
CA ILE A 136 1.50 9.38 -8.63
C ILE A 136 0.96 10.81 -8.57
N GLY A 137 -0.10 10.99 -7.78
CA GLY A 137 -0.75 12.29 -7.65
C GLY A 137 -2.05 12.19 -6.86
N PRO A 138 -2.54 13.30 -6.28
CA PRO A 138 -3.79 13.33 -5.51
C PRO A 138 -4.99 12.70 -6.25
N ASP A 139 -5.04 12.91 -7.57
CA ASP A 139 -6.15 12.47 -8.43
C ASP A 139 -5.77 11.26 -9.31
N ILE A 140 -4.63 10.63 -9.05
CA ILE A 140 -4.08 9.54 -9.88
C ILE A 140 -3.83 8.31 -9.00
N ASP A 141 -2.91 8.44 -8.05
CA ASP A 141 -2.45 7.37 -7.19
C ASP A 141 -1.86 7.97 -5.90
N VAL A 142 -2.42 7.57 -4.76
CA VAL A 142 -2.16 8.18 -3.47
C VAL A 142 -1.53 7.17 -2.51
N PRO A 143 -0.20 7.22 -2.28
CA PRO A 143 0.46 6.29 -1.37
C PRO A 143 0.10 6.48 0.12
N ALA A 144 0.59 5.56 0.96
CA ALA A 144 0.40 5.55 2.41
C ALA A 144 1.54 4.80 3.11
N PRO A 145 1.59 4.83 4.45
CA PRO A 145 2.42 3.91 5.21
C PRO A 145 1.95 2.47 5.04
N ASP A 146 2.89 1.55 5.21
CA ASP A 146 2.72 0.12 5.36
C ASP A 146 3.85 -0.44 6.25
N VAL A 147 4.17 -1.74 6.16
CA VAL A 147 5.22 -2.35 6.98
C VAL A 147 6.55 -1.59 6.81
N TYR A 148 7.10 -1.17 7.95
CA TYR A 148 8.33 -0.39 8.09
C TYR A 148 8.38 0.95 7.34
N THR A 149 7.22 1.52 7.01
CA THR A 149 7.11 2.94 6.69
C THR A 149 6.18 3.64 7.68
N ASN A 150 6.37 4.93 7.89
CA ASN A 150 5.77 5.67 8.99
C ASN A 150 5.51 7.14 8.58
N PRO A 151 4.93 7.98 9.45
CA PRO A 151 4.66 9.38 9.11
C PRO A 151 5.89 10.18 8.68
N GLN A 152 7.07 9.93 9.26
CA GLN A 152 8.32 10.60 8.86
C GLN A 152 8.69 10.27 7.40
N ILE A 153 8.61 9.00 7.02
CA ILE A 153 8.83 8.57 5.63
C ILE A 153 7.82 9.20 4.67
N MET A 154 6.54 9.31 5.06
CA MET A 154 5.54 9.99 4.25
C MET A 154 5.83 11.49 4.09
N ALA A 155 6.39 12.13 5.11
CA ALA A 155 6.80 13.53 5.04
C ALA A 155 7.90 13.74 4.00
N TRP A 156 8.98 12.95 4.05
CA TRP A 156 10.06 13.02 3.06
C TRP A 156 9.57 12.74 1.64
N MET A 157 8.67 11.78 1.49
CA MET A 157 8.12 11.42 0.19
C MET A 157 7.22 12.53 -0.38
N MET A 158 6.41 13.18 0.45
CA MET A 158 5.59 14.33 0.05
C MET A 158 6.48 15.49 -0.39
N ASP A 159 7.47 15.85 0.44
CA ASP A 159 8.40 16.95 0.17
C ASP A 159 9.15 16.76 -1.15
N GLU A 160 9.67 15.55 -1.39
CA GLU A 160 10.33 15.24 -2.66
C GLU A 160 9.38 15.36 -3.86
N TYR A 161 8.14 14.89 -3.71
CA TYR A 161 7.14 15.00 -4.76
C TYR A 161 6.82 16.47 -5.08
N GLU A 162 6.52 17.28 -4.07
CA GLU A 162 6.20 18.71 -4.21
C GLU A 162 7.34 19.48 -4.88
N LYS A 163 8.60 19.16 -4.54
CA LYS A 163 9.79 19.71 -5.18
C LYS A 163 9.85 19.39 -6.67
N ILE A 164 9.53 18.15 -7.07
CA ILE A 164 9.55 17.72 -8.47
C ILE A 164 8.42 18.39 -9.26
N VAL A 165 7.21 18.47 -8.70
CA VAL A 165 6.05 19.04 -9.41
C VAL A 165 5.97 20.57 -9.32
N GLY A 166 6.83 21.20 -8.52
CA GLY A 166 6.92 22.66 -8.39
C GLY A 166 5.71 23.31 -7.72
N ARG A 167 4.91 22.55 -6.97
CA ARG A 167 3.72 23.05 -6.27
C ARG A 167 3.44 22.23 -5.01
N SER A 168 2.75 22.85 -4.05
CA SER A 168 2.22 22.11 -2.91
C SER A 168 1.12 21.15 -3.35
N ALA A 169 1.21 19.92 -2.86
CA ALA A 169 0.34 18.79 -3.16
C ALA A 169 0.19 17.89 -1.92
N PRO A 170 -0.31 18.39 -0.77
CA PRO A 170 -0.37 17.62 0.47
C PRO A 170 -1.26 16.38 0.34
N GLY A 171 -2.19 16.36 -0.63
CA GLY A 171 -3.05 15.22 -0.94
C GLY A 171 -2.34 14.04 -1.62
N VAL A 172 -1.10 14.19 -2.08
CA VAL A 172 -0.39 13.13 -2.82
C VAL A 172 -0.16 11.88 -1.98
N ILE A 173 0.00 12.03 -0.66
CA ILE A 173 0.30 10.93 0.24
C ILE A 173 -0.45 11.07 1.55
N THR A 174 -0.96 9.95 2.07
CA THR A 174 -1.69 9.92 3.36
C THR A 174 -0.81 9.39 4.48
N GLY A 175 -1.26 9.50 5.74
CA GLY A 175 -0.48 9.02 6.90
C GLY A 175 0.70 9.90 7.27
N LYS A 176 0.68 11.17 6.85
CA LYS A 176 1.64 12.21 7.21
C LYS A 176 1.51 12.62 8.69
N PRO A 177 2.53 13.30 9.26
CA PRO A 177 2.42 13.93 10.57
C PRO A 177 1.34 15.03 10.60
N LEU A 178 0.79 15.31 11.78
CA LEU A 178 -0.26 16.34 11.93
C LEU A 178 0.16 17.73 11.40
N PRO A 179 1.37 18.23 11.66
CA PRO A 179 1.80 19.53 11.13
C PRO A 179 1.81 19.62 9.60
N LEU A 180 1.82 18.48 8.89
CA LEU A 180 1.83 18.40 7.43
C LEU A 180 0.48 17.96 6.85
N GLY A 181 -0.63 18.19 7.56
CA GLY A 181 -1.96 17.78 7.11
C GLY A 181 -2.24 16.29 7.29
N GLY A 182 -1.63 15.67 8.30
CA GLY A 182 -2.03 14.36 8.83
C GLY A 182 -3.41 14.39 9.50
N SER A 183 -4.02 13.23 9.70
CA SER A 183 -5.31 13.10 10.41
C SER A 183 -5.10 12.59 11.83
N ALA A 184 -5.68 13.27 12.82
CA ALA A 184 -5.54 12.95 14.26
C ALA A 184 -6.04 11.54 14.62
N GLY A 185 -7.06 11.05 13.92
CA GLY A 185 -7.64 9.72 14.18
C GLY A 185 -6.88 8.57 13.53
N ARG A 186 -5.77 8.81 12.81
CA ARG A 186 -5.09 7.79 12.00
C ARG A 186 -4.46 6.67 12.83
N GLY A 187 -3.83 7.01 13.96
CA GLY A 187 -2.93 6.11 14.69
C GLY A 187 -3.57 4.79 15.13
N ASP A 188 -4.75 4.88 15.74
CA ASP A 188 -5.50 3.75 16.29
C ASP A 188 -6.68 3.30 15.39
N ALA A 189 -6.90 3.96 14.25
CA ALA A 189 -8.05 3.70 13.37
C ALA A 189 -8.21 2.22 12.98
N THR A 190 -7.11 1.56 12.59
CA THR A 190 -7.16 0.14 12.17
C THR A 190 -7.53 -0.76 13.36
N ALA A 191 -6.95 -0.52 14.54
CA ALA A 191 -7.22 -1.30 15.74
C ALA A 191 -8.66 -1.11 16.22
N ARG A 192 -9.15 0.14 16.28
CA ARG A 192 -10.55 0.45 16.59
C ARG A 192 -11.50 -0.22 15.60
N GLY A 193 -11.19 -0.19 14.31
CA GLY A 193 -11.95 -0.89 13.29
C GLY A 193 -12.06 -2.39 13.56
N GLY A 194 -10.95 -3.04 13.93
CA GLY A 194 -10.95 -4.45 14.35
C GLY A 194 -11.88 -4.71 15.53
N VAL A 195 -11.80 -3.87 16.58
CA VAL A 195 -12.70 -3.96 17.74
C VAL A 195 -14.16 -3.80 17.33
N TYR A 196 -14.47 -2.88 16.41
CA TYR A 196 -15.85 -2.69 15.94
C TYR A 196 -16.37 -3.91 15.18
N VAL A 197 -15.57 -4.49 14.29
CA VAL A 197 -15.96 -5.71 13.55
C VAL A 197 -16.19 -6.87 14.50
N VAL A 198 -15.28 -7.11 15.47
CA VAL A 198 -15.45 -8.16 16.48
C VAL A 198 -16.72 -7.93 17.30
N ARG A 199 -16.99 -6.68 17.68
CA ARG A 199 -18.19 -6.33 18.44
C ARG A 199 -19.47 -6.62 17.68
N GLU A 200 -19.54 -6.28 16.40
CA GLU A 200 -20.72 -6.57 15.57
C GLU A 200 -20.85 -8.08 15.28
N ALA A 201 -19.75 -8.78 15.04
CA ALA A 201 -19.76 -10.24 14.85
C ALA A 201 -20.24 -10.97 16.11
N ALA A 202 -19.82 -10.55 17.30
CA ALA A 202 -20.26 -11.13 18.56
C ALA A 202 -21.78 -11.02 18.76
N LYS A 203 -22.39 -9.89 18.36
CA LYS A 203 -23.86 -9.75 18.39
C LYS A 203 -24.55 -10.74 17.46
N VAL A 204 -24.04 -10.91 16.24
CA VAL A 204 -24.61 -11.85 15.24
C VAL A 204 -24.48 -13.30 15.71
N LEU A 205 -23.37 -13.64 16.37
CA LEU A 205 -23.08 -14.98 16.86
C LEU A 205 -23.63 -15.27 18.27
N GLY A 206 -24.23 -14.28 18.94
CA GLY A 206 -24.73 -14.42 20.32
C GLY A 206 -23.64 -14.58 21.38
N ILE A 207 -22.44 -14.04 21.16
CA ILE A 207 -21.30 -14.13 22.07
C ILE A 207 -21.28 -12.91 23.01
N GLU A 208 -21.25 -13.14 24.32
CA GLU A 208 -21.05 -12.08 25.31
C GLU A 208 -19.55 -11.71 25.38
N LEU A 209 -19.24 -10.44 25.14
CA LEU A 209 -17.85 -9.95 25.17
C LEU A 209 -17.31 -9.72 26.58
N LYS A 210 -18.20 -9.51 27.57
CA LYS A 210 -17.80 -9.23 28.95
C LYS A 210 -17.19 -10.49 29.56
N GLY A 211 -15.92 -10.41 29.94
CA GLY A 211 -15.18 -11.56 30.51
C GLY A 211 -14.67 -12.56 29.47
N ALA A 212 -14.85 -12.29 28.18
CA ALA A 212 -14.28 -13.10 27.11
C ALA A 212 -12.75 -12.94 27.04
N THR A 213 -12.04 -14.01 26.66
CA THR A 213 -10.60 -14.00 26.44
C THR A 213 -10.27 -13.52 25.02
N CYS A 214 -9.08 -12.93 24.84
CA CYS A 214 -8.59 -12.42 23.55
C CYS A 214 -7.12 -12.83 23.39
N ALA A 215 -6.71 -13.19 22.17
CA ALA A 215 -5.35 -13.55 21.79
C ALA A 215 -5.00 -12.94 20.44
#